data_AF-A0A1H7AT93-F1
#
_entry.id   AF-A0A1H7AT93-F1
#
_cell.length_a   1.000
_cell.length_b   1.000
_cell.length_c   1.000
_cell.angle_alpha   90.00
_cell.angle_beta   90.00
_cell.angle_gamma   90.00
#
_symmetry.space_group_name_H-M   'P 1'
#
loop_
_entity.id
_entity.type
_entity.pdbx_description
1 polymer ?
#
loop_
_entity_poly.entity_id
_entity_poly.type
_entity_poly.pdbx_seq_one_letter_code
_entity_poly.pdbx_strand_id
1 'polypeptide(L)'
;MIFLQLNPFSKPVAISEIIILLVIAAIAGWLLARLMTSGRIRVLREAIEDRKLDLADCRLQKIEYKASQQLVGKASKTVYPEIEPVVKTSDIKKADNLKLVEGIGPKIEELINKEGIYTYEQLANTSPIRISHILKNAGPRFQMHDPTSWPRQALLAKEGKWEELQILKDKLISGRQ
;
A
#
# COMPACT_ATOMS: atom_id res chain seq x y z
N MET A 1 6.90 0.87 61.83
CA MET A 1 7.86 -0.23 61.61
C MET A 1 7.14 -1.56 61.82
N ILE A 2 6.43 -2.04 60.80
CA ILE A 2 5.85 -3.39 60.79
C ILE A 2 6.92 -4.27 60.14
N PHE A 3 7.81 -4.82 60.97
CA PHE A 3 8.81 -5.77 60.51
C PHE A 3 8.08 -7.01 60.03
N LEU A 4 8.27 -7.37 58.75
CA LEU A 4 7.92 -8.69 58.25
C LEU A 4 8.66 -9.74 59.09
N GLN A 5 7.95 -10.39 60.02
CA GLN A 5 8.40 -11.65 60.58
C GLN A 5 8.29 -12.71 59.48
N LEU A 6 9.27 -12.72 58.59
CA LEU A 6 9.46 -13.73 57.55
C LEU A 6 9.62 -15.08 58.25
N ASN A 7 8.53 -15.83 58.31
CA ASN A 7 8.47 -17.15 58.95
C ASN A 7 8.47 -18.23 57.86
N PRO A 8 9.64 -18.63 57.33
CA PRO A 8 9.76 -19.54 56.19
C PRO A 8 9.27 -20.96 56.49
N PHE A 9 9.02 -21.28 57.76
CA PHE A 9 8.56 -22.61 58.19
C PHE A 9 7.05 -22.81 58.15
N SER A 10 6.25 -21.75 57.96
CA SER A 10 4.79 -21.88 57.87
C SER A 10 4.31 -21.84 56.42
N LYS A 11 3.81 -22.99 55.93
CA LYS A 11 3.35 -23.18 54.55
C LYS A 11 2.37 -22.11 54.03
N PRO A 12 1.31 -21.70 54.77
CA PRO A 12 0.37 -20.71 54.25
C PRO A 12 0.97 -19.29 54.16
N VAL A 13 1.88 -18.92 55.08
CA VAL A 13 2.53 -17.61 55.08
C VAL A 13 3.49 -17.51 53.90
N ALA A 14 4.31 -18.53 53.67
CA ALA A 14 5.24 -18.59 52.55
C ALA A 14 4.53 -18.45 51.18
N ILE A 15 3.35 -19.06 51.02
CA ILE A 15 2.55 -18.94 49.78
C ILE A 15 2.08 -17.49 49.58
N SER A 16 1.54 -16.85 50.63
CA SER A 16 1.09 -15.45 50.53
C SER A 16 2.23 -14.49 50.22
N GLU A 17 3.43 -14.72 50.78
CA GLU A 17 4.62 -13.90 50.53
C GLU A 17 5.10 -14.01 49.08
N ILE A 18 5.16 -15.23 48.52
CA ILE A 18 5.54 -15.45 47.12
C ILE A 18 4.56 -14.72 46.20
N ILE A 19 3.26 -14.80 46.46
CA ILE A 19 2.24 -14.11 45.67
C ILE A 19 2.44 -12.59 45.72
N ILE A 20 2.70 -12.03 46.91
CA ILE A 20 2.95 -10.59 47.08
C ILE A 20 4.18 -10.16 46.27
N LEU A 21 5.28 -10.94 46.32
CA LEU A 21 6.50 -10.64 45.55
C LEU A 21 6.27 -10.72 44.04
N LEU A 22 5.50 -11.70 43.56
CA LEU A 22 5.15 -11.83 42.14
C LEU A 22 4.27 -10.67 41.66
N VAL A 23 3.31 -10.23 42.47
CA VAL A 23 2.46 -9.08 42.16
C VAL A 23 3.29 -7.80 42.09
N ILE A 24 4.19 -7.57 43.04
CA ILE A 24 5.09 -6.40 43.02
C ILE A 24 5.98 -6.43 41.78
N ALA A 25 6.56 -7.59 41.43
CA ALA A 25 7.39 -7.74 40.23
C ALA A 25 6.59 -7.48 38.94
N ALA A 26 5.34 -7.96 38.87
CA ALA A 26 4.46 -7.71 37.73
C ALA A 26 4.10 -6.23 37.58
N ILE A 27 3.77 -5.55 38.70
CA ILE A 27 3.47 -4.11 38.70
C ILE A 27 4.70 -3.31 38.29
N ALA A 28 5.88 -3.62 38.84
CA ALA A 28 7.13 -2.96 38.47
C ALA A 28 7.47 -3.15 36.98
N GLY A 29 7.33 -4.38 36.47
CA GLY A 29 7.50 -4.68 35.05
C GLY A 29 6.51 -3.93 34.16
N TRP A 30 5.23 -3.88 34.53
CA TRP A 30 4.21 -3.12 33.81
C TRP A 30 4.51 -1.61 33.81
N LEU A 31 4.97 -1.07 34.93
CA LEU A 31 5.27 0.36 35.06
C LEU A 31 6.49 0.74 34.23
N LEU A 32 7.56 -0.07 34.26
CA LEU A 32 8.74 0.10 33.40
C LEU A 32 8.39 -0.02 31.91
N ALA A 33 7.60 -1.04 31.54
CA ALA A 33 7.14 -1.21 30.17
C ALA A 33 6.30 -0.01 29.73
N ARG A 34 5.38 0.46 30.57
CA ARG A 34 4.55 1.64 30.30
C ARG A 34 5.38 2.89 30.12
N LEU A 35 6.40 3.12 30.95
CA LEU A 35 7.29 4.28 30.82
C LEU A 35 8.09 4.24 29.50
N MET A 36 8.70 3.10 29.16
CA MET A 36 9.45 2.97 27.91
C MET A 36 8.55 3.03 26.66
N THR A 37 7.38 2.40 26.71
CA THR A 37 6.45 2.36 25.57
C THR A 37 5.70 3.68 25.36
N SER A 38 5.57 4.52 26.39
CA SER A 38 4.85 5.80 26.32
C SER A 38 5.40 6.74 25.25
N GLY A 39 6.72 6.77 25.02
CA GLY A 39 7.33 7.57 23.95
C GLY A 39 6.89 7.11 22.55
N ARG A 40 7.00 5.80 22.27
CA ARG A 40 6.57 5.21 20.99
C ARG A 40 5.07 5.39 20.74
N ILE A 41 4.26 5.29 21.80
CA ILE A 41 2.81 5.49 21.72
C ILE A 41 2.47 6.94 21.33
N ARG A 42 3.23 7.93 21.81
CA ARG A 42 3.04 9.34 21.43
C ARG A 42 3.37 9.57 19.96
N VAL A 43 4.55 9.10 19.52
CA VAL A 43 4.98 9.20 18.11
C VAL A 43 4.00 8.51 17.16
N LEU A 44 3.51 7.32 17.53
CA LEU A 44 2.51 6.60 16.71
C LEU A 44 1.17 7.34 16.65
N ARG A 45 0.73 8.00 17.72
CA ARG A 45 -0.50 8.80 17.71
C ARG A 45 -0.36 10.02 16.81
N GLU A 46 0.78 10.71 16.88
CA GLU A 46 1.08 11.85 16.04
C GLU A 46 1.10 11.45 14.56
N ALA A 47 1.80 10.36 14.22
CA ALA A 47 1.79 9.82 12.86
C ALA A 47 0.38 9.39 12.38
N ILE A 48 -0.50 8.92 13.27
CA ILE A 48 -1.90 8.62 12.91
C ILE A 48 -2.66 9.89 12.57
N GLU A 49 -2.50 10.96 13.35
CA GLU A 49 -3.19 12.24 13.10
C GLU A 49 -2.67 12.90 11.82
N ASP A 50 -1.36 12.95 11.59
CA ASP A 50 -0.78 13.47 10.35
C ASP A 50 -1.32 12.74 9.12
N ARG A 51 -1.36 11.41 9.16
CA ARG A 51 -1.91 10.60 8.06
C ARG A 51 -3.40 10.83 7.83
N LYS A 52 -4.16 11.13 8.88
CA LYS A 52 -5.58 11.51 8.74
C LYS A 52 -5.72 12.87 8.09
N LEU A 53 -4.86 13.83 8.43
CA LEU A 53 -4.83 15.15 7.80
C LEU A 53 -4.49 15.03 6.30
N ASP A 54 -3.42 14.30 5.94
CA ASP A 54 -3.06 14.02 4.54
C ASP A 54 -4.24 13.44 3.73
N LEU A 55 -4.99 12.50 4.32
CA LEU A 55 -6.15 11.89 3.69
C LEU A 55 -7.33 12.87 3.56
N ALA A 56 -7.52 13.75 4.54
CA ALA A 56 -8.53 14.81 4.47
C ALA A 56 -8.21 15.80 3.35
N ASP A 57 -6.95 16.24 3.26
CA ASP A 57 -6.48 17.16 2.22
C ASP A 57 -6.63 16.56 0.82
N CYS A 58 -6.22 15.30 0.63
CA CYS A 58 -6.44 14.59 -0.63
C CYS A 58 -7.93 14.50 -1.02
N ARG A 59 -8.83 14.34 -0.04
CA ARG A 59 -10.27 14.30 -0.30
C ARG A 59 -10.81 15.67 -0.68
N LEU A 60 -10.35 16.73 -0.02
CA LEU A 60 -10.69 18.11 -0.37
C LEU A 60 -10.20 18.44 -1.76
N GLN A 61 -8.94 18.15 -2.09
CA GLN A 61 -8.39 18.34 -3.43
C GLN A 61 -9.18 17.56 -4.49
N LYS A 62 -9.61 16.33 -4.17
CA LYS A 62 -10.48 15.54 -5.07
C LYS A 62 -11.86 16.19 -5.25
N ILE A 63 -12.42 16.81 -4.22
CA ILE A 63 -13.69 17.54 -4.28
C ILE A 63 -13.52 18.84 -5.07
N GLU A 64 -12.46 19.61 -4.84
CA GLU A 64 -12.13 20.83 -5.57
C GLU A 64 -11.84 20.56 -7.04
N TYR A 65 -11.10 19.49 -7.35
CA TYR A 65 -10.89 19.02 -8.72
C TYR A 65 -12.22 18.63 -9.39
N LYS A 66 -13.09 17.90 -8.68
CA LYS A 66 -14.42 17.56 -9.19
C LYS A 66 -15.32 18.79 -9.38
N ALA A 67 -15.29 19.74 -8.44
CA ALA A 67 -16.07 20.97 -8.49
C ALA A 67 -15.59 21.88 -9.64
N SER A 68 -14.27 22.02 -9.82
CA SER A 68 -13.69 22.78 -10.95
C SER A 68 -13.99 22.12 -12.30
N GLN A 69 -13.95 20.79 -12.41
CA GLN A 69 -14.43 20.10 -13.62
C GLN A 69 -15.93 20.30 -13.88
N GLN A 70 -16.73 20.42 -12.83
CA GLN A 70 -18.18 20.63 -12.95
C GLN A 70 -18.53 22.09 -13.32
N LEU A 71 -17.66 23.05 -13.01
CA LEU A 71 -17.78 24.45 -13.45
C LEU A 71 -17.37 24.62 -14.93
N VAL A 72 -16.49 23.77 -15.46
CA VAL A 72 -16.14 23.75 -16.90
C VAL A 72 -17.21 22.98 -17.73
N GLY A 73 -17.93 22.04 -17.11
CA GLY A 73 -18.94 21.21 -17.79
C GLY A 73 -20.28 21.87 -18.15
N LYS A 74 -20.50 23.16 -17.85
CA LYS A 74 -21.74 23.88 -18.21
C LYS A 74 -21.64 24.82 -19.40
N ALA A 75 -20.45 25.00 -19.98
CA ALA A 75 -20.24 25.85 -21.16
C ALA A 75 -19.57 25.07 -22.31
N SER A 76 -20.20 23.99 -22.78
CA SER A 76 -19.94 23.49 -24.12
C SER A 76 -21.13 22.70 -24.65
N LYS A 77 -22.11 23.44 -25.15
CA LYS A 77 -23.12 22.94 -26.07
C LYS A 77 -23.13 23.86 -27.28
N THR A 78 -22.14 23.69 -28.14
CA THR A 78 -22.16 24.23 -29.52
C THR A 78 -21.61 23.17 -30.44
N VAL A 79 -22.55 22.52 -31.12
CA VAL A 79 -22.56 22.23 -32.56
C VAL A 79 -21.18 21.99 -33.19
N TYR A 80 -20.95 20.72 -33.51
CA TYR A 80 -19.89 20.17 -34.36
C TYR A 80 -19.71 20.95 -35.68
N PRO A 81 -18.56 20.74 -36.33
CA PRO A 81 -18.61 20.20 -37.67
C PRO A 81 -18.04 18.77 -37.66
N GLU A 82 -18.92 17.86 -38.04
CA GLU A 82 -18.56 16.56 -38.55
C GLU A 82 -17.79 16.74 -39.85
N ILE A 83 -16.59 16.15 -39.91
CA ILE A 83 -15.88 15.86 -41.14
C ILE A 83 -15.56 14.36 -41.06
N GLU A 84 -16.13 13.62 -42.00
CA GLU A 84 -15.97 12.18 -42.21
C GLU A 84 -14.52 11.81 -42.68
N PRO A 85 -14.22 10.56 -43.07
CA PRO A 85 -13.64 9.56 -42.19
C PRO A 85 -12.31 9.05 -42.78
N VAL A 86 -11.18 9.23 -42.09
CA VAL A 86 -9.94 8.54 -42.47
C VAL A 86 -9.93 7.17 -41.81
N VAL A 87 -10.68 6.24 -42.39
CA VAL A 87 -10.62 4.80 -42.08
C VAL A 87 -9.34 4.22 -42.66
N LYS A 88 -8.41 3.72 -41.82
CA LYS A 88 -7.57 2.50 -41.96
C LYS A 88 -6.93 2.24 -40.58
N THR A 89 -7.19 1.19 -39.81
CA THR A 89 -7.81 -0.12 -40.02
C THR A 89 -8.40 -0.56 -38.67
N SER A 90 -9.49 -1.31 -38.72
CA SER A 90 -9.87 -2.30 -37.69
C SER A 90 -8.64 -2.87 -37.00
N ASP A 91 -8.66 -3.08 -35.69
CA ASP A 91 -8.04 -4.26 -35.11
C ASP A 91 -8.43 -4.36 -33.64
N ILE A 92 -8.95 -5.52 -33.27
CA ILE A 92 -8.98 -6.09 -31.92
C ILE A 92 -7.87 -5.42 -31.07
N LYS A 93 -8.20 -4.68 -30.00
CA LYS A 93 -7.21 -4.05 -29.09
C LYS A 93 -6.18 -5.13 -28.75
N LYS A 94 -5.04 -5.11 -29.43
CA LYS A 94 -4.03 -6.16 -29.33
C LYS A 94 -3.50 -6.04 -27.93
N ALA A 95 -3.56 -7.13 -27.16
CA ALA A 95 -3.02 -7.13 -25.81
C ALA A 95 -1.57 -6.65 -25.86
N ASP A 96 -1.22 -5.69 -25.02
CA ASP A 96 0.16 -5.22 -24.90
C ASP A 96 1.02 -6.31 -24.28
N ASN A 97 2.31 -6.29 -24.57
CA ASN A 97 3.25 -7.23 -23.97
C ASN A 97 3.65 -6.74 -22.56
N LEU A 98 2.87 -7.10 -21.55
CA LEU A 98 3.09 -6.65 -20.17
C LEU A 98 4.44 -7.14 -19.61
N LYS A 99 5.07 -8.14 -20.24
CA LYS A 99 6.40 -8.66 -19.86
C LYS A 99 7.54 -7.65 -19.95
N LEU A 100 7.34 -6.49 -20.58
CA LEU A 100 8.34 -5.41 -20.58
C LEU A 100 8.53 -4.80 -19.18
N VAL A 101 7.50 -4.89 -18.33
CA VAL A 101 7.54 -4.44 -16.93
C VAL A 101 8.35 -5.45 -16.11
N GLU A 102 9.33 -4.95 -15.37
CA GLU A 102 10.19 -5.76 -14.51
C GLU A 102 9.37 -6.46 -13.42
N GLY A 103 9.53 -7.78 -13.33
CA GLY A 103 8.79 -8.63 -12.41
C GLY A 103 7.50 -9.23 -12.98
N ILE A 104 7.03 -8.81 -14.17
CA ILE A 104 5.91 -9.45 -14.86
C ILE A 104 6.44 -10.55 -15.80
N GLY A 105 6.41 -11.79 -15.32
CA GLY A 105 6.69 -12.96 -16.15
C GLY A 105 5.49 -13.41 -16.99
N PRO A 106 5.66 -14.38 -17.92
CA PRO A 106 4.58 -14.87 -18.79
C PRO A 106 3.37 -15.40 -18.00
N LYS A 107 3.60 -15.99 -16.82
CA LYS A 107 2.51 -16.51 -15.99
C LYS A 107 1.74 -15.43 -15.24
N ILE A 108 2.42 -14.34 -14.86
CA ILE A 108 1.80 -13.19 -14.21
C ILE A 108 1.00 -12.39 -15.23
N GLU A 109 1.53 -12.21 -16.45
CA GLU A 109 0.78 -11.62 -17.56
C GLU A 109 -0.50 -12.42 -17.84
N GLU A 110 -0.42 -13.76 -17.97
CA GLU A 110 -1.61 -14.60 -18.16
C GLU A 110 -2.63 -14.41 -17.03
N LEU A 111 -2.17 -14.32 -15.78
CA LEU A 111 -3.01 -14.11 -14.61
C LEU A 111 -3.71 -12.74 -14.63
N ILE A 112 -2.96 -11.67 -14.88
CA ILE A 112 -3.48 -10.30 -14.89
C ILE A 112 -4.42 -10.08 -16.09
N ASN A 113 -4.13 -10.73 -17.23
CA ASN A 113 -5.02 -10.79 -18.38
C ASN A 113 -6.36 -11.47 -18.04
N LYS A 114 -6.37 -12.54 -17.22
CA LYS A 114 -7.62 -13.18 -16.77
C LYS A 114 -8.49 -12.24 -15.92
N GLU A 115 -7.88 -11.27 -15.26
CA GLU A 115 -8.55 -10.24 -14.45
C GLU A 115 -8.96 -9.00 -15.27
N GLY A 116 -8.82 -9.06 -16.60
CA GLY A 116 -9.28 -8.03 -17.54
C GLY A 116 -8.30 -6.89 -17.80
N ILE A 117 -7.02 -7.05 -17.44
CA ILE A 117 -5.96 -6.06 -17.67
C ILE A 117 -5.06 -6.59 -18.78
N TYR A 118 -5.22 -6.05 -19.98
CA TYR A 118 -4.53 -6.47 -21.20
C TYR A 118 -3.58 -5.40 -21.78
N THR A 119 -3.66 -4.16 -21.31
CA THR A 119 -2.86 -3.05 -21.86
C THR A 119 -2.04 -2.34 -20.79
N TYR A 120 -0.96 -1.67 -21.20
CA TYR A 120 -0.15 -0.83 -20.31
C TYR A 120 -0.99 0.27 -19.67
N GLU A 121 -1.95 0.83 -20.41
CA GLU A 121 -2.89 1.82 -19.89
C GLU A 121 -3.77 1.26 -18.76
N GLN A 122 -4.29 0.04 -18.91
CA GLN A 122 -5.10 -0.59 -17.87
C GLN A 122 -4.23 -0.91 -16.64
N LEU A 123 -3.01 -1.40 -16.85
CA LEU A 123 -2.09 -1.73 -15.77
C LEU A 123 -1.63 -0.46 -15.02
N ALA A 124 -1.34 0.63 -15.72
CA ALA A 124 -0.96 1.92 -15.14
C ALA A 124 -2.08 2.54 -14.29
N ASN A 125 -3.34 2.35 -14.71
CA ASN A 125 -4.51 2.82 -13.97
C ASN A 125 -4.95 1.87 -12.84
N THR A 126 -4.32 0.70 -12.71
CA THR A 126 -4.63 -0.27 -11.67
C THR A 126 -3.78 0.00 -10.43
N SER A 127 -4.41 0.04 -9.25
CA SER A 127 -3.67 0.25 -8.00
C SER A 127 -2.76 -0.95 -7.66
N PRO A 128 -1.56 -0.72 -7.08
CA PRO A 128 -0.69 -1.80 -6.61
C PRO A 128 -1.38 -2.77 -5.66
N ILE A 129 -2.30 -2.26 -4.83
CA ILE A 129 -3.10 -3.05 -3.88
C ILE A 129 -3.98 -4.07 -4.61
N ARG A 130 -4.65 -3.65 -5.70
CA ARG A 130 -5.49 -4.55 -6.50
C ARG A 130 -4.64 -5.63 -7.17
N ILE A 131 -3.50 -5.26 -7.72
CA ILE A 131 -2.56 -6.21 -8.34
C ILE A 131 -2.06 -7.22 -7.30
N SER A 132 -1.68 -6.74 -6.11
CA SER A 132 -1.26 -7.62 -5.00
C SER A 132 -2.36 -8.61 -4.61
N HIS A 133 -3.63 -8.16 -4.58
CA HIS A 133 -4.77 -9.04 -4.31
C HIS A 133 -4.94 -10.14 -5.38
N ILE A 134 -4.79 -9.78 -6.66
CA ILE A 134 -4.82 -10.74 -7.78
C ILE A 134 -3.72 -11.81 -7.60
N LEU A 135 -2.48 -11.38 -7.30
CA LEU A 135 -1.36 -12.30 -7.09
C LEU A 135 -1.58 -13.22 -5.89
N LYS A 136 -2.11 -12.69 -4.78
CA LYS A 136 -2.42 -13.49 -3.58
C LYS A 136 -3.48 -14.55 -3.86
N ASN A 137 -4.54 -14.19 -4.59
CA ASN A 137 -5.62 -15.10 -4.96
C ASN A 137 -5.15 -16.22 -5.90
N ALA A 138 -4.16 -15.94 -6.74
CA ALA A 138 -3.58 -16.92 -7.66
C ALA A 138 -2.71 -17.98 -6.97
N GLY A 139 -2.28 -17.72 -5.73
CA GLY A 139 -1.62 -18.69 -4.86
C GLY A 139 -0.22 -18.28 -4.38
N PRO A 140 0.40 -19.09 -3.50
CA PRO A 140 1.65 -18.75 -2.81
C PRO A 140 2.84 -18.48 -3.74
N ARG A 141 2.84 -19.07 -4.94
CA ARG A 141 3.92 -18.94 -5.93
C ARG A 141 4.12 -17.50 -6.43
N PHE A 142 3.07 -16.68 -6.41
CA PHE A 142 3.11 -15.31 -6.95
C PHE A 142 3.35 -14.25 -5.88
N GLN A 143 3.32 -14.63 -4.60
CA GLN A 143 3.40 -13.69 -3.47
C GLN A 143 4.81 -13.12 -3.25
N MET A 144 5.83 -13.73 -3.86
CA MET A 144 7.22 -13.24 -3.79
C MET A 144 7.48 -12.01 -4.66
N HIS A 145 6.58 -11.70 -5.61
CA HIS A 145 6.72 -10.54 -6.49
C HIS A 145 6.15 -9.28 -5.84
N ASP A 146 6.85 -8.16 -6.00
CA ASP A 146 6.39 -6.84 -5.54
C ASP A 146 5.77 -6.04 -6.71
N PRO A 147 4.43 -5.84 -6.72
CA PRO A 147 3.75 -5.10 -7.78
C PRO A 147 3.81 -3.58 -7.63
N THR A 148 4.46 -3.05 -6.59
CA THR A 148 4.43 -1.61 -6.26
C THR A 148 4.91 -0.71 -7.40
N SER A 149 5.91 -1.16 -8.16
CA SER A 149 6.48 -0.39 -9.27
C SER A 149 5.77 -0.62 -10.61
N TRP A 150 4.92 -1.65 -10.73
CA TRP A 150 4.35 -2.06 -12.02
C TRP A 150 3.45 -1.00 -12.68
N PRO A 151 2.55 -0.30 -11.95
CA PRO A 151 1.74 0.74 -12.58
C PRO A 151 2.59 1.89 -13.14
N ARG A 152 3.67 2.26 -12.43
CA ARG A 152 4.59 3.31 -12.89
C ARG A 152 5.38 2.89 -14.11
N GLN A 153 5.91 1.66 -14.12
CA GLN A 153 6.60 1.11 -15.29
C GLN A 153 5.66 0.99 -16.49
N ALA A 154 4.41 0.57 -16.27
CA ALA A 154 3.39 0.49 -17.30
C ALA A 154 3.03 1.88 -17.87
N LEU A 155 3.01 2.92 -17.03
CA LEU A 155 2.81 4.29 -17.50
C LEU A 155 3.93 4.72 -18.45
N LEU A 156 5.19 4.47 -18.08
CA LEU A 156 6.34 4.79 -18.95
C LEU A 156 6.31 4.00 -20.26
N ALA A 157 5.91 2.71 -20.21
CA ALA A 157 5.73 1.88 -21.40
C ALA A 157 4.59 2.40 -22.30
N LYS A 158 3.46 2.82 -21.72
CA LYS A 158 2.34 3.46 -22.44
C LYS A 158 2.79 4.73 -23.15
N GLU A 159 3.60 5.53 -22.49
CA GLU A 159 4.12 6.80 -23.01
C GLU A 159 5.27 6.61 -24.02
N GLY A 160 5.74 5.38 -24.24
CA GLY A 160 6.88 5.08 -25.11
C GLY A 160 8.22 5.58 -24.58
N LYS A 161 8.31 5.89 -23.28
CA LYS A 161 9.52 6.39 -22.61
C LYS A 161 10.44 5.24 -22.22
N TRP A 162 10.95 4.54 -23.23
CA TRP A 162 11.76 3.32 -23.03
C TRP A 162 13.06 3.59 -22.29
N GLU A 163 13.70 4.73 -22.49
CA GLU A 163 14.93 5.12 -21.79
C GLU A 163 14.68 5.33 -20.29
N GLU A 164 13.64 6.08 -19.92
CA GLU A 164 13.25 6.29 -18.53
C GLU A 164 12.83 4.98 -17.85
N LEU A 165 12.16 4.10 -18.60
CA LEU A 165 11.80 2.77 -18.13
C LEU A 165 13.05 1.95 -17.80
N GLN A 166 14.07 1.95 -18.66
CA GLN A 166 15.31 1.21 -18.39
C GLN A 166 16.05 1.79 -17.18
N ILE A 167 16.15 3.11 -17.07
CA ILE A 167 16.75 3.76 -15.89
C ILE A 167 16.01 3.37 -14.61
N LEU A 168 14.68 3.29 -14.66
CA LEU A 168 13.87 2.86 -13.52
C LEU A 168 14.15 1.40 -13.18
N LYS A 169 14.27 0.51 -14.17
CA LYS A 169 14.61 -0.90 -13.97
C LYS A 169 15.99 -1.07 -13.34
N ASP A 170 17.00 -0.38 -13.84
CA ASP A 170 18.36 -0.43 -13.31
C ASP A 170 18.44 0.04 -11.85
N LYS A 171 17.66 1.07 -11.50
CA LYS A 171 17.54 1.53 -10.10
C LYS A 171 16.93 0.46 -9.20
N LEU A 172 15.88 -0.22 -9.66
CA LEU A 172 15.22 -1.30 -8.91
C LEU A 172 16.15 -2.52 -8.71
N ILE A 173 16.89 -2.92 -9.75
CA ILE A 173 17.85 -4.03 -9.67
C ILE A 173 19.02 -3.69 -8.76
N SER A 174 19.53 -2.45 -8.81
CA SER A 174 20.67 -2.01 -8.00
C SER A 174 20.36 -1.80 -6.51
N GLY A 175 19.12 -2.02 -6.06
CA GLY A 175 18.73 -1.95 -4.65
C GLY A 175 18.80 -0.55 -4.03
N ARG A 176 18.98 0.50 -4.85
CA ARG A 176 18.96 1.89 -4.41
C ARG A 176 17.51 2.38 -4.44
N GLN A 177 16.78 2.13 -3.35
CA GLN A 177 15.47 2.75 -3.10
C GLN A 177 15.62 4.24 -2.76
#